data_AF-A0A7C1YXR5-F1
#
_entry.id   AF-A0A7C1YXR5-F1
#
_cell.length_a   1.000
_cell.length_b   1.000
_cell.length_c   1.000
_cell.angle_alpha   90.00
_cell.angle_beta   90.00
_cell.angle_gamma   90.00
#
_symmetry.space_group_name_H-M   'P 1'
#
loop_
_entity.id
_entity.type
_entity.pdbx_description
1 polymer ?
#
loop_
_entity_poly.entity_id
_entity_poly.type
_entity_poly.pdbx_seq_one_letter_code
_entity_poly.pdbx_strand_id
1 'polypeptide(L)'
;MKSSIIKETLIHKGAEASLYYGQWFDKIVIFKCRVPKNYRQEQLDRKIRSERTLNEGKALIKTKYYGLNVPQVYEIDIQNSTIVMKYIEGQKLKSILRDLSPEKKFNYFNRIGVYIAILHKNGHIHGDITTSNIIVTKEENIFLIDFGLHAYSDTIEDKSVDLHLFKRVLISSHGRDY
;
A
#
# COMPACT_ATOMS: atom_id res chain seq x y z
N MET A 1 -6.60 21.69 -23.10
CA MET A 1 -6.06 20.32 -22.98
C MET A 1 -7.21 19.39 -22.64
N LYS A 2 -7.42 18.29 -23.38
CA LYS A 2 -8.51 17.35 -23.07
C LYS A 2 -8.19 16.68 -21.73
N SER A 3 -8.92 17.08 -20.69
CA SER A 3 -8.94 16.43 -19.38
C SER A 3 -9.61 15.06 -19.52
N SER A 4 -8.81 14.04 -19.81
CA SER A 4 -9.27 12.66 -19.98
C SER A 4 -8.82 11.77 -18.83
N ILE A 5 -9.67 10.84 -18.44
CA ILE A 5 -9.34 9.73 -17.55
C ILE A 5 -9.02 8.54 -18.45
N ILE A 6 -7.77 8.09 -18.43
CA ILE A 6 -7.28 7.02 -19.31
C ILE A 6 -6.61 5.94 -18.45
N LYS A 7 -7.06 4.70 -18.57
CA LYS A 7 -6.37 3.52 -18.05
C LYS A 7 -5.49 2.97 -19.16
N GLU A 8 -4.18 3.11 -19.04
CA GLU A 8 -3.24 2.83 -20.13
C GLU A 8 -2.69 1.42 -20.09
N THR A 9 -2.25 0.95 -18.91
CA THR A 9 -1.50 -0.30 -18.82
C THR A 9 -1.77 -1.04 -17.52
N LEU A 10 -2.06 -2.33 -17.60
CA LEU A 10 -2.11 -3.21 -16.42
C LEU A 10 -0.69 -3.45 -15.92
N ILE A 11 -0.35 -2.92 -14.74
CA ILE A 11 0.99 -3.07 -14.14
C ILE A 11 1.09 -4.32 -13.26
N HIS A 12 -0.02 -4.73 -12.65
CA HIS A 12 -0.03 -5.86 -11.75
C HIS A 12 -1.43 -6.45 -11.62
N LYS A 13 -1.52 -7.79 -11.64
CA LYS A 13 -2.75 -8.53 -11.39
C LYS A 13 -2.58 -9.34 -10.10
N GLY A 14 -3.14 -8.82 -9.01
CA GLY A 14 -3.16 -9.50 -7.73
C GLY A 14 -4.35 -10.44 -7.59
N ALA A 15 -4.37 -11.23 -6.52
CA ALA A 15 -5.51 -12.06 -6.16
C ALA A 15 -6.75 -11.20 -5.86
N GLU A 16 -6.54 -10.00 -5.29
CA GLU A 16 -7.62 -9.16 -4.77
C GLU A 16 -7.95 -7.95 -5.64
N ALA A 17 -6.94 -7.35 -6.28
CA ALA A 17 -7.10 -6.17 -7.11
C ALA A 17 -6.14 -6.20 -8.32
N SER A 18 -6.57 -5.56 -9.40
CA SER A 18 -5.74 -5.25 -10.56
C SER A 18 -5.31 -3.79 -10.47
N LEU A 19 -4.01 -3.54 -10.66
CA LEU A 19 -3.44 -2.20 -10.69
C LEU A 19 -3.22 -1.77 -12.14
N TYR A 20 -3.80 -0.64 -12.52
CA TYR A 20 -3.61 -0.04 -13.83
C TYR A 20 -2.89 1.29 -13.68
N TYR A 21 -1.81 1.48 -14.45
CA TYR A 21 -1.19 2.78 -14.65
C TYR A 21 -2.00 3.58 -15.68
N GLY A 22 -2.07 4.88 -15.47
CA GLY A 22 -2.65 5.78 -16.46
C GLY A 22 -2.74 7.22 -15.94
N GLN A 23 -3.69 7.96 -16.51
CA GLN A 23 -3.85 9.38 -16.29
C GLN A 23 -5.25 9.70 -15.76
N TRP A 24 -5.33 10.54 -14.74
CA TRP A 24 -6.57 11.11 -14.20
C TRP A 24 -6.43 12.63 -14.24
N PHE A 25 -7.06 13.25 -15.24
CA PHE A 25 -6.88 14.66 -15.59
C PHE A 25 -5.41 14.98 -15.93
N ASP A 26 -4.74 15.82 -15.16
CA ASP A 26 -3.34 16.23 -15.32
C ASP A 26 -2.37 15.38 -14.47
N LYS A 27 -2.88 14.32 -13.81
CA LYS A 27 -2.12 13.53 -12.84
C LYS A 27 -1.84 12.13 -13.34
N ILE A 28 -0.61 11.67 -13.13
CA ILE A 28 -0.22 10.27 -13.30
C ILE A 28 -0.66 9.48 -12.06
N VAL A 29 -1.39 8.39 -12.30
CA VAL A 29 -2.11 7.66 -11.25
C VAL A 29 -2.00 6.15 -11.39
N ILE A 30 -2.28 5.48 -10.28
CA ILE A 30 -2.67 4.06 -10.25
C ILE A 30 -4.16 3.96 -9.97
N PHE A 31 -4.85 3.20 -10.82
CA PHE A 31 -6.21 2.71 -10.58
C PHE A 31 -6.12 1.32 -9.95
N LYS A 32 -6.42 1.21 -8.66
CA LYS A 32 -6.56 -0.08 -7.97
C LYS A 32 -8.00 -0.55 -8.08
N CYS A 33 -8.26 -1.49 -8.97
CA CYS A 33 -9.61 -1.97 -9.28
C CYS A 33 -9.83 -3.37 -8.68
N ARG A 34 -10.86 -3.53 -7.83
CA ARG A 34 -11.26 -4.83 -7.29
C ARG A 34 -12.25 -5.51 -8.23
N VAL A 35 -11.81 -6.58 -8.88
CA VAL A 35 -12.62 -7.31 -9.87
C VAL A 35 -13.59 -8.29 -9.18
N PRO A 36 -14.81 -8.48 -9.73
CA PRO A 36 -15.76 -9.46 -9.21
C PRO A 36 -15.17 -10.87 -9.14
N LYS A 37 -15.61 -11.64 -8.13
CA LYS A 37 -15.24 -13.04 -7.97
C LYS A 37 -16.43 -13.95 -8.22
N ASN A 38 -16.42 -14.64 -9.36
CA ASN A 38 -17.54 -15.49 -9.82
C ASN A 38 -17.88 -16.64 -8.87
N TYR A 39 -16.99 -17.01 -7.95
CA TYR A 39 -17.22 -18.04 -6.96
C TYR A 39 -18.00 -17.55 -5.72
N ARG A 40 -18.24 -16.24 -5.57
CA ARG A 40 -19.01 -15.66 -4.46
C ARG A 40 -20.41 -15.26 -4.94
N GLN A 41 -21.38 -15.30 -4.04
CA GLN A 41 -22.68 -14.68 -4.31
C GLN A 41 -22.51 -13.19 -4.61
N GLU A 42 -23.17 -12.71 -5.65
CA GLU A 42 -22.95 -11.37 -6.20
C GLU A 42 -23.15 -10.25 -5.17
N GLN A 43 -24.22 -10.33 -4.37
CA GLN A 43 -24.52 -9.34 -3.33
C GLN A 43 -23.40 -9.27 -2.27
N LEU A 44 -22.91 -10.44 -1.84
CA LEU A 44 -21.83 -10.55 -0.87
C LEU A 44 -20.51 -10.04 -1.47
N ASP A 45 -20.18 -10.41 -2.70
CA ASP A 45 -18.96 -9.95 -3.36
C ASP A 45 -18.95 -8.43 -3.58
N ARG A 46 -20.06 -7.85 -4.04
CA ARG A 46 -20.22 -6.40 -4.16
C ARG A 46 -20.02 -5.70 -2.81
N LYS A 47 -20.61 -6.23 -1.72
CA LYS A 47 -20.44 -5.70 -0.36
C LYS A 47 -18.98 -5.75 0.08
N ILE A 48 -18.33 -6.92 -0.01
CA ILE A 48 -16.92 -7.10 0.38
C ILE A 48 -16.00 -6.15 -0.39
N ARG A 49 -16.15 -6.05 -1.71
CA ARG A 49 -15.31 -5.17 -2.54
C ARG A 49 -15.50 -3.70 -2.17
N SER A 50 -16.75 -3.28 -1.96
CA SER A 50 -17.09 -1.90 -1.57
C SER A 50 -16.50 -1.54 -0.21
N GLU A 51 -16.69 -2.39 0.80
CA GLU A 51 -16.17 -2.18 2.15
C GLU A 51 -14.64 -2.13 2.18
N ARG A 52 -13.96 -3.04 1.47
CA ARG A 52 -12.50 -3.05 1.40
C ARG A 52 -11.93 -1.84 0.65
N THR A 53 -12.56 -1.44 -0.45
CA THR A 53 -12.18 -0.21 -1.19
C THR A 53 -12.32 1.03 -0.32
N LEU A 54 -13.43 1.14 0.42
CA LEU A 54 -13.65 2.26 1.33
C LEU A 54 -12.67 2.26 2.50
N ASN A 55 -12.43 1.09 3.12
CA ASN A 55 -11.51 0.96 4.24
C ASN A 55 -10.08 1.35 3.85
N GLU A 56 -9.58 0.80 2.74
CA GLU A 56 -8.24 1.11 2.24
C GLU A 56 -8.09 2.60 1.87
N GLY A 57 -9.07 3.17 1.16
CA GLY A 57 -9.03 4.58 0.78
C GLY A 57 -9.03 5.52 2.00
N LYS A 58 -9.86 5.22 3.02
CA LYS A 58 -9.87 5.97 4.28
C LYS A 58 -8.55 5.84 5.03
N ALA A 59 -7.97 4.64 5.08
CA ALA A 59 -6.68 4.39 5.72
C ALA A 59 -5.57 5.23 5.09
N LEU A 60 -5.49 5.27 3.77
CA LEU A 60 -4.51 6.09 3.03
C LEU A 60 -4.67 7.59 3.35
N ILE A 61 -5.90 8.11 3.32
CA ILE A 61 -6.18 9.53 3.62
C ILE A 61 -5.76 9.89 5.06
N LYS A 62 -6.13 9.06 6.04
CA LYS A 62 -5.79 9.29 7.46
C LYS A 62 -4.29 9.20 7.71
N THR A 63 -3.67 8.15 7.17
CA THR A 63 -2.22 7.94 7.26
C THR A 63 -1.44 9.11 6.68
N LYS A 64 -1.88 9.66 5.54
CA LYS A 64 -1.28 10.85 4.95
C LYS A 64 -1.40 12.08 5.85
N TYR A 65 -2.54 12.25 6.53
CA TYR A 65 -2.76 13.35 7.48
C TYR A 65 -1.80 13.30 8.67
N TYR A 66 -1.37 12.11 9.10
CA TYR A 66 -0.35 11.94 10.15
C TYR A 66 1.09 12.22 9.67
N GLY A 67 1.27 12.75 8.45
CA GLY A 67 2.58 13.09 7.90
C GLY A 67 3.34 11.91 7.29
N LEU A 68 2.71 10.74 7.16
CA LEU A 68 3.34 9.58 6.54
C LEU A 68 3.32 9.67 5.02
N ASN A 69 4.41 9.21 4.40
CA ASN A 69 4.48 9.09 2.95
C ASN A 69 3.71 7.85 2.50
N VAL A 70 2.49 8.10 2.03
CA VAL A 70 1.63 7.14 1.33
C VAL A 70 1.12 7.76 0.03
N PRO A 71 0.64 6.95 -0.94
CA PRO A 71 -0.03 7.45 -2.13
C PRO A 71 -1.18 8.38 -1.77
N GLN A 72 -1.20 9.56 -2.37
CA GLN A 72 -2.32 10.47 -2.22
C GLN A 72 -3.53 9.91 -2.96
N VAL A 73 -4.65 9.75 -2.27
CA VAL A 73 -5.91 9.35 -2.88
C VAL A 73 -6.52 10.57 -3.57
N TYR A 74 -6.91 10.41 -4.82
CA TYR A 74 -7.63 11.42 -5.59
C TYR A 74 -9.13 11.11 -5.64
N GLU A 75 -9.50 9.84 -5.72
CA GLU A 75 -10.89 9.41 -5.81
C GLU A 75 -11.08 8.00 -5.21
N ILE A 76 -12.23 7.79 -4.57
CA ILE A 76 -12.69 6.47 -4.10
C ILE A 76 -14.04 6.20 -4.76
N ASP A 77 -14.03 5.41 -5.83
CA ASP A 77 -15.22 4.97 -6.53
C ASP A 77 -15.69 3.63 -5.94
N ILE A 78 -16.66 3.71 -5.04
CA ILE A 78 -17.22 2.52 -4.37
C ILE A 78 -18.02 1.66 -5.35
N GLN A 79 -18.73 2.28 -6.30
CA GLN A 79 -19.60 1.57 -7.25
C GLN A 79 -18.79 0.63 -8.14
N ASN A 80 -17.65 1.11 -8.65
CA ASN A 80 -16.72 0.32 -9.44
C ASN A 80 -15.60 -0.32 -8.58
N SER A 81 -15.68 -0.20 -7.25
CA SER A 81 -14.68 -0.71 -6.30
C SER A 81 -13.24 -0.35 -6.69
N THR A 82 -13.03 0.92 -7.06
CA THR A 82 -11.77 1.44 -7.58
C THR A 82 -11.24 2.57 -6.70
N ILE A 83 -9.94 2.56 -6.42
CA ILE A 83 -9.24 3.69 -5.81
C ILE A 83 -8.32 4.30 -6.86
N VAL A 84 -8.44 5.62 -7.06
CA VAL A 84 -7.51 6.40 -7.89
C VAL A 84 -6.53 7.09 -6.96
N MET A 85 -5.24 6.78 -7.11
CA MET A 85 -4.20 7.32 -6.23
C MET A 85 -2.94 7.70 -6.99
N LYS A 86 -2.13 8.57 -6.41
CA LYS A 86 -0.85 9.02 -6.98
C LYS A 86 0.06 7.84 -7.29
N TYR A 87 0.59 7.80 -8.51
CA TYR A 87 1.69 6.91 -8.85
C TYR A 87 2.98 7.38 -8.15
N ILE A 88 3.67 6.46 -7.49
CA ILE A 88 4.94 6.73 -6.83
C ILE A 88 6.06 6.20 -7.72
N GLU A 89 6.84 7.09 -8.32
CA GLU A 89 8.03 6.73 -9.09
C GLU A 89 9.15 6.28 -8.14
N GLY A 90 9.49 5.00 -8.19
CA GLY A 90 10.52 4.42 -7.34
C GLY A 90 10.62 2.92 -7.51
N GLN A 91 11.50 2.31 -6.73
CA GLN A 91 11.71 0.87 -6.73
C GLN A 91 11.14 0.26 -5.45
N LYS A 92 10.60 -0.95 -5.55
CA LYS A 92 10.18 -1.69 -4.35
C LYS A 92 11.42 -2.01 -3.50
N LEU A 93 11.33 -1.86 -2.19
CA LEU A 93 12.43 -2.17 -1.27
C LEU A 93 12.91 -3.61 -1.47
N LYS A 94 11.98 -4.55 -1.71
CA LYS A 94 12.30 -5.95 -2.02
C LYS A 94 13.36 -6.11 -3.12
N SER A 95 13.28 -5.29 -4.17
CA SER A 95 14.13 -5.41 -5.36
C SER A 95 15.52 -4.85 -5.14
N ILE A 96 15.65 -3.83 -4.29
CA ILE A 96 16.93 -3.11 -4.09
C ILE A 96 17.66 -3.56 -2.83
N LEU A 97 16.99 -4.22 -1.88
CA LEU A 97 17.52 -4.44 -0.54
C LEU A 97 18.88 -5.17 -0.54
N ARG A 98 19.08 -6.12 -1.45
CA ARG A 98 20.32 -6.91 -1.54
C ARG A 98 21.54 -6.04 -1.85
N ASP A 99 21.37 -5.02 -2.70
CA ASP A 99 22.45 -4.21 -3.25
C ASP A 99 22.71 -2.93 -2.44
N LEU A 100 21.92 -2.69 -1.40
CA LEU A 100 22.10 -1.54 -0.51
C LEU A 100 23.29 -1.74 0.42
N SER A 101 24.06 -0.66 0.65
CA SER A 101 25.06 -0.62 1.70
C SER A 101 24.43 -0.82 3.09
N PRO A 102 25.17 -1.34 4.07
CA PRO A 102 24.67 -1.49 5.45
C PRO A 102 24.11 -0.19 6.04
N GLU A 103 24.76 0.94 5.75
CA GLU A 103 24.31 2.26 6.20
C GLU A 103 22.93 2.63 5.61
N LYS A 104 22.73 2.42 4.30
CA LYS A 104 21.42 2.68 3.66
C LYS A 104 20.33 1.75 4.18
N LYS A 105 20.65 0.46 4.37
CA LYS A 105 19.71 -0.49 4.98
C LYS A 105 19.27 0.00 6.36
N PHE A 106 20.22 0.36 7.22
CA PHE A 106 19.95 0.87 8.56
C PHE A 106 19.06 2.12 8.51
N ASN A 107 19.41 3.11 7.66
CA ASN A 107 18.63 4.33 7.51
C ASN A 107 17.20 4.06 7.03
N TYR A 108 17.02 3.13 6.08
CA TYR A 108 15.70 2.76 5.59
C TYR A 108 14.87 2.04 6.65
N PHE A 109 15.44 1.05 7.34
CA PHE A 109 14.73 0.33 8.40
C PHE A 109 14.38 1.21 9.60
N ASN A 110 15.25 2.15 9.96
CA ASN A 110 14.95 3.13 11.01
C ASN A 110 13.72 3.98 10.63
N ARG A 111 13.67 4.50 9.40
CA ARG A 111 12.52 5.28 8.90
C ARG A 111 11.24 4.43 8.81
N ILE A 112 11.35 3.18 8.37
CA ILE A 112 10.22 2.24 8.36
C ILE A 112 9.71 2.00 9.78
N GLY A 113 10.61 1.79 10.75
CA GLY A 113 10.25 1.66 12.16
C GLY A 113 9.49 2.88 12.70
N VAL A 114 9.95 4.10 12.38
CA VAL A 114 9.23 5.34 12.71
C VAL A 114 7.85 5.37 12.07
N TYR A 115 7.71 4.96 10.80
CA TYR A 115 6.41 4.94 10.12
C TYR A 115 5.43 3.97 10.75
N ILE A 116 5.90 2.77 11.11
CA ILE A 116 5.09 1.76 11.81
C ILE A 116 4.68 2.28 13.19
N ALA A 117 5.60 2.91 13.92
CA ALA A 117 5.29 3.50 15.23
C ALA A 117 4.22 4.60 15.13
N ILE A 118 4.28 5.46 14.10
CA ILE A 118 3.25 6.49 13.87
C ILE A 118 1.91 5.84 13.52
N LEU A 119 1.88 4.82 12.65
CA LEU A 119 0.65 4.08 12.34
C LEU A 119 0.01 3.49 13.61
N HIS A 120 0.80 2.72 14.35
CA HIS A 120 0.35 2.01 15.56
C HIS A 120 -0.09 2.97 16.66
N LYS A 121 0.61 4.09 16.85
CA LYS A 121 0.23 5.13 17.83
C LYS A 121 -1.12 5.79 17.50
N ASN A 122 -1.52 5.80 16.23
CA ASN A 122 -2.80 6.33 15.79
C ASN A 122 -3.88 5.24 15.63
N GLY A 123 -3.65 4.02 16.15
CA GLY A 123 -4.60 2.91 16.10
C GLY A 123 -4.76 2.28 14.72
N HIS A 124 -3.79 2.45 13.82
CA HIS A 124 -3.80 1.85 12.49
C HIS A 124 -2.85 0.66 12.44
N ILE A 125 -3.37 -0.52 12.12
CA ILE A 125 -2.61 -1.73 11.82
C ILE A 125 -2.58 -1.90 10.31
N HIS A 126 -1.40 -2.06 9.72
CA HIS A 126 -1.30 -2.18 8.27
C HIS A 126 -1.74 -3.57 7.80
N GLY A 127 -1.36 -4.63 8.54
CA GLY A 127 -1.81 -6.00 8.30
C GLY A 127 -1.10 -6.73 7.15
N ASP A 128 -0.21 -6.06 6.43
CA ASP A 128 0.58 -6.63 5.34
C ASP A 128 1.91 -5.87 5.13
N ILE A 129 2.62 -5.58 6.22
CA ILE A 129 3.92 -4.89 6.12
C ILE A 129 4.93 -5.86 5.52
N THR A 130 5.28 -5.65 4.25
CA THR A 130 6.27 -6.43 3.52
C THR A 130 7.20 -5.50 2.74
N THR A 131 8.40 -5.96 2.40
CA THR A 131 9.32 -5.17 1.55
C THR A 131 8.78 -4.95 0.13
N SER A 132 7.73 -5.67 -0.28
CA SER A 132 7.04 -5.45 -1.57
C SER A 132 6.05 -4.30 -1.53
N ASN A 133 5.58 -3.95 -0.32
CA ASN A 133 4.64 -2.87 -0.05
C ASN A 133 5.34 -1.58 0.41
N ILE A 134 6.64 -1.48 0.13
CA ILE A 134 7.47 -0.32 0.42
C ILE A 134 8.13 0.12 -0.87
N ILE A 135 7.95 1.37 -1.26
CA ILE A 135 8.63 1.98 -2.41
C ILE A 135 9.67 2.97 -1.91
N VAL A 136 10.85 2.95 -2.52
CA VAL A 136 11.93 3.91 -2.31
C VAL A 136 12.10 4.74 -3.59
N THR A 137 11.93 6.06 -3.49
CA THR A 137 12.11 6.99 -4.62
C THR A 137 13.59 7.26 -4.91
N LYS A 138 13.90 7.94 -6.02
CA LYS A 138 15.27 8.35 -6.36
C LYS A 138 15.86 9.31 -5.32
N GLU A 139 15.02 10.14 -4.70
CA GLU A 139 15.35 11.04 -3.60
C GLU A 139 15.37 10.33 -2.24
N GLU A 140 15.44 9.00 -2.24
CA GLU A 140 15.50 8.14 -1.06
C GLU A 140 14.29 8.30 -0.11
N ASN A 141 13.13 8.72 -0.63
CA ASN A 141 11.91 8.78 0.17
C ASN A 141 11.23 7.41 0.24
N ILE A 142 10.83 7.03 1.45
CA ILE A 142 10.10 5.78 1.70
C ILE A 142 8.61 6.05 1.61
N PHE A 143 7.90 5.22 0.86
CA PHE A 143 6.45 5.21 0.77
C PHE A 143 5.89 3.86 1.20
N LEU A 144 4.94 3.86 2.13
CA LEU A 144 4.11 2.67 2.42
C LEU A 144 2.96 2.64 1.41
N ILE A 145 2.70 1.47 0.86
CA ILE A 145 1.63 1.23 -0.10
C ILE A 145 0.81 0.01 0.32
N ASP A 146 -0.35 -0.16 -0.31
CA ASP A 146 -1.26 -1.30 -0.14
C ASP A 146 -1.81 -1.49 1.28
N PHE A 147 -2.84 -0.72 1.62
CA PHE A 147 -3.58 -0.85 2.88
C PHE A 147 -4.77 -1.82 2.73
N GLY A 148 -4.68 -2.82 1.85
CA GLY A 148 -5.77 -3.74 1.54
C GLY A 148 -6.22 -4.62 2.71
N LEU A 149 -5.32 -4.85 3.68
CA LEU A 149 -5.57 -5.60 4.93
C LEU A 149 -5.57 -4.70 6.17
N HIS A 150 -5.67 -3.38 5.99
CA HIS A 150 -5.69 -2.42 7.09
C HIS A 150 -6.84 -2.69 8.06
N ALA A 151 -6.56 -2.52 9.36
CA ALA A 151 -7.55 -2.55 10.41
C ALA A 151 -7.32 -1.41 11.42
N TYR A 152 -8.40 -1.00 12.07
CA TYR A 152 -8.31 -0.15 13.26
C TYR A 152 -8.18 -1.04 14.50
N SER A 153 -7.07 -0.90 15.22
CA SER A 153 -6.86 -1.56 16.49
C SER A 153 -5.77 -0.84 17.29
N ASP A 154 -5.95 -0.79 18.59
CA ASP A 154 -4.96 -0.25 19.53
C ASP A 154 -4.35 -1.34 20.43
N THR A 155 -4.73 -2.61 20.22
CA THR A 155 -4.26 -3.72 21.04
C THR A 155 -2.75 -3.95 20.82
N ILE A 156 -2.08 -4.39 21.88
CA ILE A 156 -0.66 -4.76 21.81
C ILE A 156 -0.48 -6.00 20.90
N GLU A 157 -1.45 -6.91 20.91
CA GLU A 157 -1.41 -8.14 20.12
C GLU A 157 -1.39 -7.84 18.63
N ASP A 158 -2.31 -7.01 18.12
CA ASP A 158 -2.37 -6.68 16.68
C ASP A 158 -1.11 -5.94 16.22
N LYS A 159 -0.60 -5.01 17.04
CA LYS A 159 0.67 -4.30 16.78
C LYS A 159 1.85 -5.29 16.72
N SER A 160 1.87 -6.26 17.64
CA SER A 160 2.90 -7.28 17.70
C SER A 160 2.84 -8.23 16.48
N VAL A 161 1.64 -8.56 16.02
CA VAL A 161 1.43 -9.37 14.80
C VAL A 161 1.99 -8.64 13.58
N ASP A 162 1.71 -7.35 13.42
CA ASP A 162 2.20 -6.54 12.30
C ASP A 162 3.74 -6.53 12.25
N LEU A 163 4.40 -6.30 13.41
CA LEU A 163 5.87 -6.35 13.54
C LEU A 163 6.43 -7.75 13.30
N HIS A 164 5.74 -8.78 13.82
CA HIS A 164 6.14 -10.17 13.66
C HIS A 164 6.09 -10.61 12.20
N LEU A 165 5.03 -10.24 11.47
CA LEU A 165 4.90 -10.48 10.04
C LEU A 165 6.04 -9.82 9.27
N PHE A 166 6.34 -8.55 9.57
CA PHE A 166 7.45 -7.87 8.90
C PHE A 166 8.79 -8.56 9.15
N LYS A 167 9.10 -8.92 10.41
CA LYS A 167 10.31 -9.69 10.75
C LYS A 167 10.40 -11.01 9.99
N ARG A 168 9.28 -11.74 9.88
CA ARG A 168 9.24 -13.01 9.14
C ARG A 168 9.51 -12.83 7.66
N VAL A 169 8.95 -11.77 7.04
CA VAL A 169 9.19 -11.45 5.64
C VAL A 169 10.66 -11.12 5.40
N LEU A 170 11.30 -10.40 6.31
CA LEU A 170 12.73 -10.11 6.21
C LEU A 170 13.57 -11.38 6.26
N ILE A 171 13.29 -12.27 7.23
CA ILE A 171 14.02 -13.55 7.36
C ILE A 171 13.80 -14.45 6.14
N SER A 172 12.56 -14.58 5.65
CA SER A 172 12.24 -15.51 4.58
C SER A 172 12.66 -15.03 3.20
N SER A 173 12.56 -13.72 2.94
CA SER A 173 12.83 -13.15 1.62
C SER A 173 14.27 -12.68 1.46
N HIS A 174 14.95 -12.33 2.55
CA HIS A 174 16.26 -11.68 2.53
C HIS A 174 17.32 -12.35 3.41
N GLY A 175 16.98 -13.45 4.10
CA GLY A 175 17.91 -14.15 4.99
C GLY A 175 18.06 -13.47 6.34
N ARG A 176 19.12 -13.78 7.10
CA ARG A 176 19.36 -13.22 8.44
C ARG A 176 20.16 -11.90 8.44
N ASP A 177 20.70 -11.50 7.30
CA ASP A 177 21.66 -10.38 7.17
C ASP A 177 21.03 -9.16 6.48
N TYR A 178 19.95 -8.63 7.05
CA TYR A 178 19.22 -7.45 6.58
C TYR A 178 19.45 -6.22 7.45
#